data_AF-A0A380FIW1-F1
#
_entry.id   AF-A0A380FIW1-F1
#
_cell.length_a   1.000
_cell.length_b   1.000
_cell.length_c   1.000
_cell.angle_alpha   90.00
_cell.angle_beta   90.00
_cell.angle_gamma   90.00
#
_symmetry.space_group_name_H-M   'P 1'
#
loop_
_entity.id
_entity.type
_entity.pdbx_description
1 polymer ?
#
loop_
_entity_poly.entity_id
_entity_poly.type
_entity_poly.pdbx_seq_one_letter_code
_entity_poly.pdbx_strand_id
1 'polypeptide(L)'
;MTEWTREQRYQRIEDVDQQTIDALTEQVDASKYRQRYHIQPTTGLLNDPNGLIYFDGKYYVSQPMVSFRTRTWIKILVYIY
;
A
#
# COMPACT_ATOMS: atom_id res chain seq x y z
N MET A 1 11.21 -11.72 -16.10
CA MET A 1 10.85 -11.22 -14.75
C MET A 1 11.50 -12.15 -13.75
N THR A 2 12.28 -11.62 -12.80
CA THR A 2 12.86 -12.42 -11.72
C THR A 2 11.74 -12.80 -10.75
N GLU A 3 11.56 -14.10 -10.50
CA GLU A 3 10.60 -14.55 -9.49
C GLU A 3 11.16 -14.32 -8.09
N TRP A 4 10.32 -13.81 -7.18
CA TRP A 4 10.69 -13.56 -5.80
C TRP A 4 10.69 -14.87 -5.00
N THR A 5 11.70 -15.06 -4.16
CA THR A 5 11.69 -16.20 -3.24
C THR A 5 10.58 -16.02 -2.19
N ARG A 6 10.25 -17.11 -1.49
CA ARG A 6 9.27 -17.03 -0.41
C ARG A 6 9.74 -16.09 0.69
N GLU A 7 11.02 -16.13 1.02
CA GLU A 7 11.64 -15.31 2.07
C GLU A 7 11.50 -13.83 1.76
N GLN A 8 11.76 -13.43 0.51
CA GLN A 8 11.60 -12.04 0.07
C GLN A 8 10.13 -11.57 0.11
N ARG A 9 9.17 -12.47 -0.19
CA ARG A 9 7.72 -12.16 -0.15
C ARG A 9 7.15 -11.95 1.25
N TYR A 10 7.77 -12.57 2.26
CA TYR A 10 7.38 -12.52 3.66
C TYR A 10 8.34 -11.70 4.53
N GLN A 11 9.27 -10.96 3.91
CA GLN A 11 10.10 -9.99 4.61
C GLN A 11 9.19 -8.95 5.29
N ARG A 12 9.42 -8.70 6.58
CA ARG A 12 8.68 -7.67 7.30
C ARG A 12 9.13 -6.30 6.83
N ILE A 13 8.19 -5.36 6.76
CA ILE A 13 8.50 -4.00 6.30
C ILE A 13 9.51 -3.30 7.21
N GLU A 14 9.49 -3.61 8.51
CA GLU A 14 10.46 -3.10 9.50
C GLU A 14 11.90 -3.59 9.27
N ASP A 15 12.07 -4.69 8.52
CA ASP A 15 13.39 -5.24 8.18
C ASP A 15 13.86 -4.75 6.79
N VAL A 16 13.11 -3.88 6.13
CA VAL A 16 13.47 -3.31 4.82
C VAL A 16 14.23 -2.02 5.05
N ASP A 17 15.34 -1.87 4.34
CA ASP A 17 16.14 -0.65 4.41
C ASP A 17 15.33 0.57 3.92
N GLN A 18 15.46 1.68 4.64
CA GLN A 18 14.70 2.89 4.37
C GLN A 18 14.99 3.44 2.96
N GLN A 19 16.23 3.34 2.47
CA GLN A 19 16.58 3.83 1.13
C GLN A 19 15.84 3.03 0.04
N THR A 20 15.57 1.74 0.29
CA THR A 20 14.77 0.91 -0.62
C THR A 20 13.32 1.40 -0.67
N ILE A 21 12.74 1.75 0.48
CA ILE A 21 11.38 2.28 0.55
C ILE A 21 11.29 3.65 -0.16
N ASP A 22 12.27 4.51 0.05
CA ASP A 22 12.33 5.84 -0.55
C ASP A 22 12.46 5.76 -2.08
N ALA A 23 13.34 4.90 -2.58
CA ALA A 23 13.51 4.66 -4.01
C ALA A 23 12.22 4.13 -4.67
N LEU A 24 11.50 3.23 -4.00
CA LEU A 24 10.21 2.73 -4.51
C LEU A 24 9.13 3.81 -4.52
N THR A 25 9.14 4.69 -3.51
CA THR A 25 8.22 5.82 -3.43
C THR A 25 8.45 6.77 -4.60
N GLU A 26 9.70 7.16 -4.82
CA GLU A 26 10.08 8.02 -5.94
C GLU A 26 9.69 7.40 -7.29
N GLN A 27 9.90 6.09 -7.46
CA GLN A 27 9.52 5.37 -8.66
C GLN A 27 8.00 5.38 -8.89
N VAL A 28 7.19 5.17 -7.84
CA VAL A 28 5.73 5.19 -7.92
C VAL A 28 5.22 6.59 -8.25
N ASP A 29 5.79 7.62 -7.63
CA ASP A 29 5.38 9.02 -7.84
C ASP A 29 5.79 9.56 -9.21
N ALA A 30 6.92 9.10 -9.75
CA ALA A 30 7.36 9.41 -11.12
C ALA A 30 6.53 8.68 -12.20
N SER A 31 5.68 7.71 -11.83
CA SER A 31 4.90 6.94 -12.80
C SER A 31 3.85 7.81 -13.51
N LYS A 32 3.88 7.81 -14.85
CA LYS A 32 2.84 8.44 -15.68
C LYS A 32 1.43 7.91 -15.40
N TYR A 33 1.32 6.71 -14.82
CA TYR A 33 0.05 6.05 -14.50
C TYR A 33 -0.41 6.26 -13.05
N ARG A 34 0.30 7.08 -12.27
CA ARG A 34 -0.07 7.46 -10.91
C ARG A 34 -1.44 8.16 -10.91
N GLN A 35 -2.40 7.60 -10.19
CA GLN A 35 -3.74 8.16 -10.09
C GLN A 35 -3.76 9.32 -9.10
N ARG A 36 -4.49 10.40 -9.42
CA ARG A 36 -4.59 11.59 -8.56
C ARG A 36 -5.86 11.65 -7.71
N TYR A 37 -6.90 10.95 -8.15
CA TYR A 37 -8.24 10.98 -7.52
C TYR A 37 -8.70 9.62 -7.00
N HIS A 38 -7.85 8.59 -7.09
CA HIS A 38 -8.12 7.26 -6.56
C HIS A 38 -7.23 6.98 -5.36
N ILE A 39 -7.76 6.25 -4.39
CA ILE A 39 -7.00 5.74 -3.25
C ILE A 39 -5.95 4.77 -3.79
N GLN A 40 -4.70 5.04 -3.48
CA GLN A 40 -3.61 4.12 -3.74
C GLN A 40 -2.49 4.32 -2.72
N PRO A 41 -1.72 3.28 -2.40
CA PRO A 41 -0.66 3.37 -1.42
C PRO A 41 0.51 4.19 -1.98
N THR A 42 1.36 4.68 -1.07
CA THR A 42 2.62 5.36 -1.39
C THR A 42 3.57 4.42 -2.14
N THR A 43 3.61 3.15 -1.75
CA THR A 43 4.41 2.10 -2.39
C THR A 43 3.72 0.74 -2.30
N GLY A 44 4.16 -0.22 -3.13
CA GLY A 44 3.69 -1.61 -3.07
C GLY A 44 2.36 -1.84 -3.79
N LEU A 45 1.74 -2.97 -3.48
CA LEU A 45 0.51 -3.44 -4.14
C LEU A 45 -0.71 -3.25 -3.22
N LEU A 46 -1.72 -2.56 -3.76
CA LEU A 46 -3.03 -2.44 -3.13
C LEU A 46 -3.91 -3.63 -3.54
N ASN A 47 -4.51 -4.30 -2.56
CA ASN A 47 -5.45 -5.39 -2.81
C ASN A 47 -6.90 -4.95 -2.51
N ASP A 48 -7.83 -5.92 -2.51
CA ASP A 48 -9.26 -5.71 -2.39
C ASP A 48 -9.65 -4.80 -1.20
N PRO A 49 -10.55 -3.83 -1.41
CA PRO A 49 -11.02 -2.98 -0.34
C PRO A 49 -11.78 -3.77 0.72
N ASN A 50 -11.54 -3.45 1.98
CA ASN A 50 -12.15 -4.08 3.14
C ASN A 50 -12.65 -3.00 4.13
N GLY A 51 -13.48 -3.40 5.10
CA GLY A 51 -13.78 -2.57 6.26
C GLY A 51 -14.31 -1.17 5.92
N LEU A 52 -15.20 -1.06 4.92
CA LEU A 52 -16.00 0.15 4.73
C LEU A 52 -16.94 0.30 5.93
N ILE A 53 -16.69 1.32 6.75
CA ILE A 53 -17.50 1.62 7.94
C ILE A 53 -17.85 3.10 7.99
N TYR A 54 -18.98 3.42 8.60
CA TYR A 54 -19.35 4.80 8.94
C TYR A 54 -19.33 4.96 10.46
N PHE A 55 -18.57 5.92 10.95
CA PHE A 55 -18.41 6.18 12.38
C PHE A 55 -18.14 7.68 12.63
N ASP A 56 -18.82 8.27 13.61
CA ASP A 56 -18.63 9.67 14.00
C ASP A 56 -18.68 10.67 12.82
N GLY A 57 -19.70 10.55 11.97
CA GLY A 57 -19.88 11.45 10.83
C GLY A 57 -18.97 11.17 9.62
N LYS A 58 -18.14 10.11 9.67
CA LYS A 58 -17.09 9.86 8.67
C LYS A 58 -17.13 8.43 8.14
N TYR A 59 -16.80 8.29 6.87
CA TYR A 59 -16.51 6.98 6.27
C TYR A 59 -15.06 6.60 6.51
N TYR A 60 -14.80 5.31 6.69
CA TYR A 60 -13.45 4.75 6.76
C TYR A 60 -13.41 3.55 5.81
N VAL A 61 -12.31 3.40 5.09
CA VAL A 61 -12.10 2.30 4.14
C VAL A 61 -10.72 1.72 4.39
N SER A 62 -10.65 0.46 4.81
CA SER A 62 -9.37 -0.22 5.04
C SER A 62 -8.97 -1.04 3.83
N GLN A 63 -7.70 -1.05 3.45
CA GLN A 63 -7.26 -1.88 2.34
C GLN A 63 -5.98 -2.62 2.73
N PRO A 64 -5.90 -3.94 2.52
CA PRO A 64 -4.67 -4.67 2.74
C PRO A 64 -3.67 -4.20 1.68
N MET A 65 -2.59 -3.59 2.17
CA MET A 65 -1.45 -3.22 1.35
C MET A 65 -0.40 -4.31 1.48
N VAL A 66 0.29 -4.54 0.39
CA VAL A 66 1.40 -5.47 0.39
C VAL A 66 2.64 -4.79 -0.10
N SER A 67 3.59 -4.61 0.81
CA SER A 67 4.85 -3.93 0.51
C SER A 67 5.60 -4.60 -0.64
N PHE A 68 5.57 -5.95 -0.72
CA PHE A 68 6.37 -6.72 -1.69
C PHE A 68 5.71 -8.03 -2.23
N ARG A 69 4.37 -8.18 -2.10
CA ARG A 69 3.55 -9.39 -2.35
C ARG A 69 3.70 -10.53 -1.29
N THR A 70 3.29 -10.41 -0.01
CA THR A 70 1.97 -10.88 0.54
C THR A 70 1.53 -10.27 1.90
N ARG A 71 0.22 -10.04 2.06
CA ARG A 71 -0.62 -9.64 3.25
C ARG A 71 0.07 -9.00 4.47
N THR A 72 -0.06 -7.67 4.57
CA THR A 72 -0.01 -6.97 5.86
C THR A 72 -1.20 -5.99 5.95
N TRP A 73 -1.86 -5.92 7.09
CA TRP A 73 -3.02 -5.05 7.27
C TRP A 73 -2.53 -3.63 7.61
N ILE A 74 -2.80 -2.66 6.75
CA ILE A 74 -2.60 -1.24 7.05
C ILE A 74 -3.98 -0.57 7.02
N LYS A 75 -4.34 0.12 8.10
CA LYS A 75 -5.55 0.95 8.17
C LYS A 75 -5.29 2.22 7.36
N ILE A 76 -6.01 2.40 6.26
CA ILE A 76 -6.05 3.67 5.53
C ILE A 76 -7.28 4.43 6.03
N LEU A 77 -7.10 5.69 6.44
CA LEU A 77 -8.20 6.60 6.73
C LEU A 77 -8.54 7.36 5.45
N VAL A 78 -9.79 7.32 5.01
CA VAL A 78 -10.26 8.05 3.83
C VAL A 78 -11.30 9.05 4.28
N TYR A 79 -11.08 10.34 4.04
CA TYR A 79 -12.10 11.37 4.16
C TYR A 79 -12.83 11.47 2.82
N ILE A 80 -14.12 11.15 2.81
CA ILE A 80 -14.99 11.44 1.67
C ILE A 80 -15.71 12.74 2.04
N TYR A 81 -15.40 13.83 1.31
CA TYR A 81 -16.12 15.10 1.40
C TYR A 81 -17.41 15.03 0.58
#